data_AF-J4HRT4-F1
#
_entry.id   AF-J4HRT4-F1
#
_cell.length_a   1.000
_cell.length_b   1.000
_cell.length_c   1.000
_cell.angle_alpha   90.00
_cell.angle_beta   90.00
_cell.angle_gamma   90.00
#
_symmetry.space_group_name_H-M   'P 1'
#
loop_
_entity.id
_entity.type
_entity.pdbx_description
1 polymer ?
#
loop_
_entity_poly.entity_id
_entity_poly.type
_entity_poly.pdbx_seq_one_letter_code
_entity_poly.pdbx_strand_id
1 'polypeptide(L)'
;MSVNPYVINYFSNDGRRQMSTFIDPSSKGQFIQYLTGLSSLQNGDWYELSSSTIVDDAISRTGQLGGVVYNLPVRLSLTSQYVRSSIPSSPFPIVFSGTKKSNKTLEKMDFIGRG
;
A
#
# COMPACT_ATOMS: atom_id res chain seq x y z
N MET A 1 7.59 -4.55 -26.57
CA MET A 1 6.69 -4.63 -25.40
C MET A 1 5.69 -3.48 -25.53
N SER A 2 4.40 -3.77 -25.68
CA SER A 2 3.38 -2.72 -25.76
C SER A 2 3.13 -2.20 -24.34
N VAL A 3 3.43 -0.92 -24.09
CA VAL A 3 3.04 -0.26 -22.85
C VAL A 3 1.52 -0.15 -22.91
N ASN A 4 0.81 -0.83 -22.01
CA ASN A 4 -0.64 -0.77 -21.97
C ASN A 4 -1.05 0.69 -21.65
N PRO A 5 -1.59 1.46 -22.62
CA PRO A 5 -1.68 2.92 -22.48
C PRO A 5 -2.85 3.34 -21.56
N TYR A 6 -3.71 2.39 -21.21
CA TYR A 6 -4.95 2.66 -20.49
C TYR A 6 -4.78 2.36 -19.00
N VAL A 7 -4.09 3.28 -18.32
CA VAL A 7 -3.82 3.19 -16.88
C VAL A 7 -4.72 4.14 -16.07
N ILE A 8 -5.07 3.74 -14.86
CA ILE A 8 -5.79 4.54 -13.85
C ILE A 8 -5.15 4.30 -12.49
N ASN A 9 -4.76 5.38 -11.81
CA ASN A 9 -4.21 5.32 -10.46
C ASN A 9 -5.26 5.74 -9.44
N TYR A 10 -5.31 5.04 -8.31
CA TYR A 10 -6.21 5.38 -7.22
C TYR A 10 -5.59 5.03 -5.87
N PHE A 11 -6.00 5.76 -4.84
CA PHE A 11 -5.51 5.56 -3.49
C PHE A 11 -6.61 5.77 -2.46
N SER A 12 -6.40 5.28 -1.25
CA SER A 12 -7.20 5.67 -0.08
C SER A 12 -6.33 6.31 0.98
N ASN A 13 -6.96 7.11 1.85
CA ASN A 13 -6.29 7.76 2.98
C ASN A 13 -5.74 6.77 4.01
N ASP A 14 -6.21 5.51 3.97
CA ASP A 14 -5.67 4.39 4.75
C ASP A 14 -4.28 3.94 4.27
N GLY A 15 -3.74 4.56 3.21
CA GLY A 15 -2.40 4.28 2.69
C GLY A 15 -2.35 3.16 1.66
N ARG A 16 -3.47 2.78 1.03
CA ARG A 16 -3.44 1.86 -0.11
C ARG A 16 -3.30 2.66 -1.40
N ARG A 17 -2.43 2.20 -2.31
CA ARG A 17 -2.26 2.77 -3.65
C ARG A 17 -2.30 1.65 -4.67
N GLN A 18 -3.12 1.82 -5.69
CA GLN A 18 -3.31 0.84 -6.75
C GLN A 18 -3.19 1.51 -8.11
N MET A 19 -2.77 0.74 -9.09
CA MET A 19 -2.82 1.10 -10.50
C MET A 19 -3.56 0.01 -11.26
N SER A 20 -4.67 0.37 -11.89
CA SER A 20 -5.38 -0.52 -12.81
C SER A 20 -4.95 -0.24 -14.24
N THR A 21 -4.79 -1.30 -15.03
CA THR A 21 -4.47 -1.22 -16.45
C THR A 21 -5.51 -1.99 -17.25
N PHE A 22 -5.91 -1.45 -18.40
CA PHE A 22 -6.95 -2.01 -19.27
C PHE A 22 -6.39 -2.27 -20.67
N ILE A 23 -7.00 -3.23 -21.37
CA ILE A 23 -6.61 -3.61 -22.74
C ILE A 23 -7.11 -2.58 -23.76
N ASP A 24 -8.25 -1.94 -23.48
CA ASP A 24 -8.95 -1.04 -24.40
C ASP A 24 -9.48 0.22 -23.68
N PRO A 25 -9.75 1.31 -24.43
CA PRO A 25 -10.21 2.57 -23.85
C PRO A 25 -11.66 2.53 -23.35
N SER A 26 -12.49 1.59 -23.82
CA SER A 26 -13.88 1.44 -23.38
C SER A 26 -13.92 0.95 -21.94
N SER A 27 -13.18 -0.13 -21.65
CA SER A 27 -13.00 -0.68 -20.31
C SER A 27 -12.45 0.36 -19.33
N LYS A 28 -11.46 1.17 -19.77
CA LYS A 28 -10.97 2.32 -18.98
C LYS A 28 -12.09 3.34 -18.71
N GLY A 29 -12.86 3.71 -19.73
CA GLY A 29 -13.98 4.65 -19.60
C GLY A 29 -15.05 4.16 -18.62
N GLN A 30 -15.41 2.89 -18.70
CA GLN A 30 -16.36 2.25 -17.76
C GLN A 30 -15.82 2.24 -16.32
N PHE A 31 -14.52 2.03 -16.15
CA PHE A 31 -13.90 2.10 -14.83
C PHE A 31 -13.89 3.51 -14.26
N ILE A 32 -13.54 4.53 -15.08
CA ILE A 32 -13.62 5.93 -14.66
C ILE A 32 -15.05 6.29 -14.23
N GLN A 33 -16.05 5.92 -15.04
CA GLN A 33 -17.46 6.16 -14.71
C GLN A 33 -17.84 5.53 -13.36
N TYR A 34 -17.39 4.30 -13.11
CA TYR A 34 -17.58 3.63 -11.83
C TYR A 34 -16.94 4.41 -10.68
N LEU A 35 -15.67 4.83 -10.79
CA LEU A 35 -15.00 5.62 -9.74
C LEU A 35 -15.73 6.94 -9.48
N THR A 36 -16.14 7.66 -10.54
CA THR A 36 -16.90 8.90 -10.38
C THR A 36 -18.26 8.68 -9.71
N GLY A 37 -18.92 7.53 -9.96
CA GLY A 37 -20.16 7.15 -9.29
C GLY A 37 -19.99 6.88 -7.79
N LEU A 38 -18.79 6.54 -7.34
CA LEU A 38 -18.44 6.37 -5.93
C LEU A 38 -18.12 7.70 -5.23
N SER A 39 -18.32 8.84 -5.90
CA SER A 39 -17.92 10.16 -5.41
C SER A 39 -16.41 10.26 -5.12
N SER A 40 -15.57 9.53 -5.87
CA SER A 40 -14.12 9.65 -5.75
C SER A 40 -13.66 11.06 -6.13
N LEU A 41 -12.77 11.66 -5.33
CA LEU A 41 -12.19 12.96 -5.66
C LEU A 41 -11.00 12.74 -6.62
N GLN A 42 -11.02 13.41 -7.77
CA GLN A 42 -9.86 13.39 -8.67
C GLN A 42 -8.83 14.43 -8.21
N ASN A 43 -7.63 13.97 -7.85
CA ASN A 43 -6.49 14.80 -7.46
C ASN A 43 -5.35 14.58 -8.47
N GLY A 44 -5.30 15.42 -9.49
CA GLY A 44 -4.41 15.24 -10.64
C GLY A 44 -4.70 13.93 -11.38
N ASP A 45 -3.68 13.08 -11.50
CA ASP A 45 -3.76 11.77 -12.16
C ASP A 45 -4.28 10.64 -11.26
N TRP A 46 -4.66 10.96 -10.02
CA TRP A 46 -5.10 9.99 -9.02
C TRP A 46 -6.56 10.18 -8.65
N TYR A 47 -7.27 9.07 -8.46
CA TYR A 47 -8.57 9.06 -7.81
C TYR A 47 -8.42 8.71 -6.33
N GLU A 48 -8.88 9.61 -5.47
CA GLU A 48 -8.95 9.37 -4.03
C GLU A 48 -10.26 8.67 -3.69
N LEU A 49 -10.13 7.53 -3.00
CA LEU A 49 -11.23 6.70 -2.52
C LEU A 49 -11.34 6.85 -0.99
N SER A 50 -12.57 6.90 -0.50
CA SER A 50 -12.83 7.23 0.90
C SER A 50 -12.43 6.14 1.90
N SER A 51 -12.24 4.90 1.46
CA SER A 51 -11.84 3.79 2.33
C SER A 51 -11.15 2.65 1.58
N SER A 52 -10.43 1.83 2.33
CA SER A 52 -9.84 0.57 1.87
C SER A 52 -10.86 -0.44 1.32
N THR A 53 -12.10 -0.47 1.79
CA THR A 53 -13.16 -1.34 1.23
C THR A 53 -13.48 -0.96 -0.22
N ILE A 54 -13.59 0.34 -0.50
CA ILE A 54 -13.85 0.82 -1.87
C ILE A 54 -12.65 0.52 -2.78
N VAL A 55 -11.44 0.50 -2.24
CA VAL A 55 -10.26 0.02 -2.98
C VAL A 55 -10.44 -1.44 -3.38
N ASP A 56 -10.94 -2.32 -2.50
CA ASP A 56 -11.18 -3.73 -2.84
C ASP A 56 -12.29 -3.89 -3.89
N ASP A 57 -13.34 -3.08 -3.81
CA ASP A 57 -14.40 -3.06 -4.84
C ASP A 57 -13.86 -2.59 -6.20
N ALA A 58 -13.00 -1.57 -6.21
CA ALA A 58 -12.33 -1.08 -7.41
C ALA A 58 -11.37 -2.13 -8.03
N ILE A 59 -10.70 -2.91 -7.19
CA ILE A 59 -9.87 -4.05 -7.62
C ILE A 59 -10.75 -5.11 -8.30
N SER A 60 -11.85 -5.50 -7.63
CA SER A 60 -12.81 -6.47 -8.16
C SER A 60 -13.40 -5.99 -9.50
N ARG A 61 -13.79 -4.71 -9.58
CA ARG A 61 -14.32 -4.11 -10.79
C ARG A 61 -13.31 -4.09 -11.93
N THR A 62 -12.04 -3.85 -11.62
CA THR A 62 -10.97 -3.93 -12.64
C THR A 62 -10.90 -5.33 -13.25
N GLY A 63 -10.96 -6.38 -12.42
CA GLY A 63 -10.98 -7.78 -12.89
C GLY A 63 -12.20 -8.10 -13.76
N GLN A 64 -13.38 -7.61 -13.40
CA GLN A 64 -14.61 -7.77 -14.20
C GLN A 64 -14.51 -7.13 -15.59
N LEU A 65 -13.75 -6.04 -15.71
CA LEU A 65 -13.50 -5.32 -16.96
C LEU A 65 -12.30 -5.89 -17.74
N GLY A 66 -11.77 -7.05 -17.35
CA GLY A 66 -10.62 -7.68 -18.01
C GLY A 66 -9.29 -6.94 -17.80
N GLY A 67 -9.22 -6.08 -16.79
CA GLY A 67 -8.02 -5.34 -16.44
C GLY A 67 -7.11 -6.08 -15.47
N VAL A 68 -5.93 -5.50 -15.22
CA VAL A 68 -4.94 -5.98 -14.25
C VAL A 68 -4.66 -4.89 -13.23
N VAL A 69 -4.53 -5.26 -11.96
CA VAL A 69 -4.20 -4.33 -10.87
C VAL A 69 -2.78 -4.55 -10.37
N TYR A 70 -2.08 -3.45 -10.11
CA TYR A 70 -0.76 -3.42 -9.50
C TYR A 70 -0.83 -2.68 -8.16
N ASN A 71 -0.35 -3.33 -7.09
CA ASN A 71 -0.20 -2.72 -5.78
C ASN A 71 1.05 -1.82 -5.78
N LEU A 72 0.85 -0.52 -5.62
CA LEU A 72 1.93 0.45 -5.64
C LEU A 72 2.48 0.69 -4.24
N PRO A 73 3.82 0.71 -4.05
CA PRO A 73 4.40 0.95 -2.75
C PRO A 73 4.12 2.38 -2.27
N VAL A 74 3.63 2.53 -1.04
CA VAL A 74 3.70 3.81 -0.35
C VAL A 74 5.14 3.99 0.10
N ARG A 75 5.86 4.92 -0.53
CA ARG A 75 7.13 5.40 0.01
C ARG A 75 6.80 6.09 1.33
N LEU A 76 6.94 5.38 2.45
CA LEU A 76 7.16 6.02 3.74
C LEU A 76 8.39 6.90 3.53
N SER A 77 8.18 8.22 3.48
CA SER A 77 9.29 9.14 3.66
C SER A 77 9.81 8.88 5.06
N LEU A 78 10.83 8.03 5.18
CA LEU A 78 11.68 8.01 6.34
C LEU A 78 12.30 9.40 6.38
N THR A 79 11.66 10.33 7.09
CA THR A 79 12.35 11.50 7.62
C THR A 79 13.55 10.95 8.38
N SER A 80 14.71 11.20 7.80
CA SER A 80 16.02 10.72 8.19
C SER A 80 16.24 10.84 9.70
N GLN A 81 16.07 9.75 10.46
CA GLN A 81 16.97 9.51 11.58
C GLN A 81 18.12 8.69 11.03
N TYR A 82 19.15 9.41 10.61
CA TYR A 82 20.40 8.91 10.09
C TYR A 82 21.14 8.13 11.19
N VAL A 83 20.81 6.85 11.37
CA VAL A 83 21.74 5.91 12.02
C VAL A 83 22.46 5.16 10.91
N ARG A 84 23.57 5.75 10.47
CA ARG A 84 24.58 5.06 9.65
C ARG A 84 24.95 3.75 10.35
N SER A 85 24.51 2.62 9.80
CA SER A 85 25.30 1.40 9.84
C SER A 85 25.22 0.74 8.47
N SER A 86 26.38 0.69 7.84
CA SER A 86 26.69 0.21 6.51
C SER A 86 26.21 -1.23 6.27
N ILE A 87 25.36 -1.43 5.25
CA ILE A 87 25.08 -2.77 4.70
C ILE A 87 25.17 -2.66 3.16
N PRO A 88 25.99 -3.50 2.50
CA PRO A 88 26.28 -3.37 1.07
C PRO A 88 25.09 -3.80 0.21
N SER A 89 24.96 -3.13 -0.94
CA SER A 89 23.96 -3.36 -1.97
C SER A 89 24.05 -4.76 -2.58
N SER A 90 23.03 -5.61 -2.39
CA SER A 90 22.81 -6.77 -3.26
C SER A 90 21.32 -7.11 -3.43
N PRO A 91 20.93 -7.73 -4.57
CA PRO A 91 19.59 -7.70 -5.09
C PRO A 91 18.77 -8.94 -4.64
N PHE A 92 17.69 -8.68 -3.88
CA PHE A 92 16.64 -9.62 -3.42
C PHE A 92 17.01 -10.62 -2.31
N PRO A 93 16.02 -11.13 -1.53
CA PRO A 93 14.86 -10.47 -0.93
C PRO A 93 14.94 -10.46 0.62
N ILE A 94 14.25 -9.50 1.25
CA ILE A 94 14.15 -9.43 2.73
C ILE A 94 13.25 -10.57 3.21
N VAL A 95 13.86 -11.56 3.87
CA VAL A 95 13.14 -12.60 4.63
C VAL A 95 12.78 -12.03 6.00
N PHE A 96 11.51 -11.68 6.21
CA PHE A 96 11.01 -11.36 7.56
C PHE A 96 10.83 -12.66 8.36
N SER A 97 11.86 -13.07 9.10
CA SER A 97 11.69 -14.03 10.19
C SER A 97 11.04 -13.31 11.37
N GLY A 98 9.75 -13.57 11.57
CA GLY A 98 9.06 -13.13 12.77
C GLY A 98 9.62 -13.82 14.01
N THR A 99 10.01 -13.03 15.01
CA THR A 99 10.08 -13.51 16.39
C THR A 99 9.08 -12.71 17.23
N LYS A 100 7.90 -13.30 17.44
CA LYS A 100 7.07 -12.98 18.61
C LYS A 100 7.84 -13.40 19.87
N LYS A 101 8.09 -12.48 20.82
CA LYS A 101 7.59 -12.52 22.21
C LYS A 101 8.42 -11.69 23.19
N SER A 102 7.66 -11.15 24.14
CA SER A 102 7.99 -10.91 25.56
C SER A 102 8.56 -9.54 25.92
N ASN A 103 7.64 -8.60 26.19
CA ASN A 103 7.92 -7.52 27.13
C ASN A 103 7.83 -8.13 28.54
N LYS A 104 8.92 -8.72 29.02
CA LYS A 104 9.08 -9.09 30.42
C LYS A 104 9.77 -7.92 31.11
N THR A 105 8.97 -7.04 31.71
CA THR A 105 9.45 -5.98 32.60
C THR A 105 10.14 -6.62 33.81
N LEU A 106 11.44 -6.37 33.91
CA LEU A 106 12.39 -6.61 35.01
C LEU A 106 12.99 -5.22 35.23
N GLU A 107 13.08 -4.57 36.39
CA GLU A 107 13.04 -4.96 37.79
C GLU A 107 12.61 -3.73 38.62
N LYS A 108 12.09 -3.95 39.82
CA LYS A 108 12.45 -3.08 40.94
C LYS A 108 12.75 -3.97 42.15
N MET A 109 14.05 -4.15 42.38
CA MET A 109 14.59 -4.67 43.63
C MET A 109 14.24 -3.68 44.75
N ASP A 110 13.61 -4.17 45.81
CA ASP A 110 13.75 -3.57 47.14
C ASP A 110 14.13 -4.69 48.11
N PHE A 111 15.12 -4.35 48.94
CA PHE A 111 16.08 -5.22 49.58
C PHE A 111 15.94 -5.03 51.09
N ILE A 112 15.32 -5.96 51.84
CA ILE A 112 15.49 -6.15 53.30
C ILE A 112 14.98 -7.59 53.60
N GLY A 113 15.65 -8.56 54.24
CA GLY A 113 16.78 -8.54 55.17
C GLY A 113 16.31 -9.08 56.53
N ARG A 114 16.95 -10.18 57.00
CA ARG A 114 16.87 -10.84 58.33
C ARG A 114 15.68 -11.80 58.51
N GLY A 115 15.84 -13.00 59.06
CA GLY A 115 16.83 -13.52 60.00
C GLY A 115 16.04 -14.25 61.08
#